data_AF-A0A1F2VUG1-F1
#
_entry.id   AF-A0A1F2VUG1-F1
#
_cell.length_a   1.000
_cell.length_b   1.000
_cell.length_c   1.000
_cell.angle_alpha   90.00
_cell.angle_beta   90.00
_cell.angle_gamma   90.00
#
_symmetry.space_group_name_H-M   'P 1'
#
loop_
_entity.id
_entity.type
_entity.pdbx_description
1 polymer ?
#
loop_
_entity_poly.entity_id
_entity_poly.type
_entity_poly.pdbx_seq_one_letter_code
_entity_poly.pdbx_strand_id
1 'polypeptide(L)'
;MDEYDREPAFSVPNDRTLAHAERGGGKLIPFVRLDLTEGPYEEARRCLDLGAKGIKLHPRAQAFALDDERLPPIFELAVERGVPILIHGGRGLPPIAEHLALLVRRYEGVRLIIAHAGIADMAGLAGRLGGLPGVYFDTSVWSAVDLFDLYRQVAPEQVVYASDYPYGRQPNSLLTAVRSARAAGFDEPQILGMIGENARRIVTGEPPPPLTTPKEMKSLGQPLTFARIHQYISMAVPQLWLRQRDAIGALGLAVNASRERNGYLEEAERIQELLVSAQALWREGGEVVSDDERIEAMRTAIQLINIADLITVTTRA
;
A
#
# COMPACT_ATOMS: atom_id res chain seq x y z
N MET A 1 -19.43 3.93 0.09
CA MET A 1 -18.74 4.78 1.08
C MET A 1 -19.31 6.14 0.79
N ASP A 2 -20.21 6.60 1.64
CA ASP A 2 -20.99 7.80 1.34
C ASP A 2 -20.07 9.01 1.56
N GLU A 3 -19.57 9.56 0.46
CA GLU A 3 -18.79 10.79 0.45
C GLU A 3 -19.80 11.95 0.40
N TYR A 4 -20.36 12.27 1.57
CA TYR A 4 -21.48 13.21 1.74
C TYR A 4 -21.20 14.62 1.20
N ASP A 5 -19.94 14.98 0.94
CA ASP A 5 -19.50 16.28 0.45
C ASP A 5 -18.87 16.22 -0.95
N ARG A 6 -19.12 15.15 -1.71
CA ARG A 6 -18.59 15.03 -3.09
C ARG A 6 -19.22 16.01 -4.07
N GLU A 7 -20.38 16.60 -3.78
CA GLU A 7 -21.07 17.48 -4.72
C GLU A 7 -20.78 18.96 -4.43
N PRO A 8 -20.55 19.80 -5.47
CA PRO A 8 -20.41 19.42 -6.88
C PRO A 8 -18.98 18.95 -7.20
N ALA A 9 -18.84 17.90 -8.02
CA ALA A 9 -17.60 17.48 -8.68
C ALA A 9 -16.35 17.25 -7.81
N PHE A 10 -16.49 17.04 -6.50
CA PHE A 10 -15.44 17.08 -5.46
C PHE A 10 -14.84 18.47 -5.17
N SER A 11 -15.45 19.56 -5.62
CA SER A 11 -14.92 20.92 -5.47
C SER A 11 -14.62 21.29 -4.03
N VAL A 12 -15.59 21.07 -3.12
CA VAL A 12 -15.45 21.37 -1.69
C VAL A 12 -14.35 20.52 -1.03
N PRO A 13 -14.31 19.18 -1.19
CA PRO A 13 -13.21 18.37 -0.66
C PRO A 13 -11.84 18.73 -1.28
N ASN A 14 -11.77 19.05 -2.56
CA ASN A 14 -10.52 19.47 -3.21
C ASN A 14 -10.02 20.80 -2.66
N ASP A 15 -10.89 21.78 -2.45
CA ASP A 15 -10.55 23.06 -1.82
C ASP A 15 -10.00 22.88 -0.40
N ARG A 16 -10.60 21.95 0.38
CA ARG A 16 -10.05 21.59 1.70
C ARG A 16 -8.66 20.96 1.57
N THR A 17 -8.48 20.01 0.66
CA THR A 17 -7.17 19.36 0.42
C THR A 17 -6.09 20.39 0.06
N LEU A 18 -6.40 21.33 -0.84
CA LEU A 18 -5.51 22.43 -1.21
C LEU A 18 -5.19 23.33 -0.01
N ALA A 19 -6.19 23.74 0.76
CA ALA A 19 -5.99 24.58 1.95
C ALA A 19 -5.18 23.85 3.04
N HIS A 20 -5.36 22.53 3.21
CA HIS A 20 -4.52 21.72 4.11
C HIS A 20 -3.08 21.64 3.61
N ALA A 21 -2.87 21.50 2.31
CA ALA A 21 -1.54 21.48 1.72
C ALA A 21 -0.80 22.82 1.90
N GLU A 22 -1.50 23.94 1.68
CA GLU A 22 -0.97 25.29 1.91
C GLU A 22 -0.53 25.47 3.37
N ARG A 23 -1.42 25.15 4.33
CA ARG A 23 -1.07 25.18 5.76
C ARG A 23 0.07 24.23 6.13
N GLY A 24 0.26 23.17 5.36
CA GLY A 24 1.34 22.20 5.53
C GLY A 24 2.73 22.73 5.15
N GLY A 25 2.84 23.90 4.52
CA GLY A 25 4.12 24.54 4.21
C GLY A 25 5.05 23.66 3.35
N GLY A 26 4.48 22.91 2.39
CA GLY A 26 5.22 22.00 1.52
C GLY A 26 5.43 20.59 2.06
N LYS A 27 5.00 20.28 3.30
CA LYS A 27 5.02 18.91 3.84
C LYS A 27 3.91 18.02 3.26
N LEU A 28 2.85 18.63 2.74
CA LEU A 28 1.71 17.96 2.14
C LEU A 28 1.62 18.39 0.68
N ILE A 29 1.55 17.42 -0.22
CA ILE A 29 1.47 17.62 -1.66
C ILE A 29 0.05 17.21 -2.10
N PRO A 30 -0.79 18.16 -2.58
CA PRO A 30 -2.20 17.88 -2.81
C PRO A 30 -2.41 17.14 -4.13
N PHE A 31 -3.04 15.97 -4.04
CA PHE A 31 -3.67 15.29 -5.17
C PHE A 31 -5.18 15.53 -5.11
N VAL A 32 -5.80 15.79 -6.25
CA VAL A 32 -7.23 16.09 -6.32
C VAL A 32 -8.03 14.94 -6.90
N ARG A 33 -9.27 14.82 -6.44
CA ARG A 33 -10.17 13.75 -6.80
C ARG A 33 -11.26 14.29 -7.72
N LEU A 34 -11.75 13.47 -8.64
CA LEU A 34 -12.69 13.89 -9.68
C LEU A 34 -13.99 13.09 -9.60
N ASP A 35 -15.13 13.72 -9.87
CA ASP A 35 -16.34 12.97 -10.21
C ASP A 35 -16.40 12.89 -11.74
N LEU A 36 -16.33 11.69 -12.31
CA LEU A 36 -16.37 11.56 -13.77
C LEU A 36 -17.74 11.97 -14.34
N THR A 37 -18.78 12.08 -13.53
CA THR A 37 -20.13 12.46 -13.98
C THR A 37 -20.38 13.97 -13.97
N GLU A 38 -19.52 14.78 -13.34
CA GLU A 38 -19.74 16.22 -13.14
C GLU A 38 -18.52 17.05 -13.58
N GLY A 39 -18.30 17.21 -14.89
CA GLY A 39 -17.23 18.08 -15.41
C GLY A 39 -15.82 17.75 -14.88
N PRO A 40 -15.37 16.49 -14.96
CA PRO A 40 -14.09 16.06 -14.35
C PRO A 40 -12.88 16.80 -14.94
N TYR A 41 -12.95 17.21 -16.21
CA TYR A 41 -11.87 17.93 -16.87
C TYR A 41 -11.74 19.36 -16.33
N GLU A 42 -12.86 20.06 -16.22
CA GLU A 42 -12.93 21.42 -15.69
C GLU A 42 -12.43 21.48 -14.24
N GLU A 43 -12.86 20.52 -13.42
CA GLU A 43 -12.42 20.45 -12.02
C GLU A 43 -10.94 20.10 -11.89
N ALA A 44 -10.45 19.13 -12.67
CA ALA A 44 -9.03 18.81 -12.70
C ALA A 44 -8.20 20.04 -13.10
N ARG A 45 -8.59 20.74 -14.16
CA ARG A 45 -7.91 21.96 -14.61
C ARG A 45 -7.92 23.04 -13.54
N ARG A 46 -9.08 23.33 -12.93
CA ARG A 46 -9.22 24.32 -11.85
C ARG A 46 -8.28 23.99 -10.69
N CYS A 47 -8.29 22.75 -10.23
CA CYS A 47 -7.45 22.32 -9.11
C CYS A 47 -5.95 22.41 -9.41
N LEU A 48 -5.54 22.03 -10.63
CA LEU A 48 -4.14 22.14 -11.05
C LEU A 48 -3.70 23.61 -11.17
N ASP A 49 -4.58 24.49 -11.65
CA ASP A 49 -4.35 25.95 -11.66
C ASP A 49 -4.21 26.53 -10.24
N LEU A 50 -4.91 25.92 -9.26
CA LEU A 50 -4.82 26.27 -7.84
C LEU A 50 -3.64 25.60 -7.10
N GLY A 51 -2.78 24.85 -7.80
CA GLY A 51 -1.55 24.30 -7.24
C GLY A 51 -1.60 22.82 -6.86
N ALA A 52 -2.65 22.08 -7.23
CA ALA A 52 -2.64 20.63 -7.16
C ALA A 52 -1.43 20.05 -7.93
N LYS A 53 -0.86 18.96 -7.41
CA LYS A 53 0.35 18.32 -7.96
C LYS A 53 0.10 16.92 -8.49
N GLY A 54 -1.17 16.53 -8.62
CA GLY A 54 -1.56 15.26 -9.21
C GLY A 54 -3.05 14.99 -9.11
N ILE A 55 -3.49 13.94 -9.79
CA ILE A 55 -4.89 13.53 -9.88
C ILE A 55 -5.05 12.15 -9.23
N LYS A 56 -6.07 11.97 -8.40
CA LYS A 56 -6.43 10.71 -7.76
C LYS A 56 -7.69 10.13 -8.38
N LEU A 57 -7.55 8.94 -8.94
CA LEU A 57 -8.62 8.14 -9.50
C LEU A 57 -8.86 6.87 -8.65
N HIS A 58 -10.12 6.54 -8.45
CA HIS A 58 -10.60 5.40 -7.68
C HIS A 58 -11.83 4.78 -8.37
N PRO A 59 -11.63 3.89 -9.36
CA PRO A 59 -12.71 3.37 -10.23
C PRO A 59 -13.91 2.81 -9.46
N ARG A 60 -13.66 2.04 -8.40
CA ARG A 60 -14.73 1.48 -7.54
C ARG A 60 -15.52 2.54 -6.77
N ALA A 61 -14.85 3.51 -6.15
CA ALA A 61 -15.50 4.49 -5.30
C ALA A 61 -16.21 5.59 -6.12
N GLN A 62 -15.68 5.89 -7.31
CA GLN A 62 -16.25 6.84 -8.27
C GLN A 62 -17.14 6.16 -9.32
N ALA A 63 -17.37 4.84 -9.20
CA ALA A 63 -18.25 4.04 -10.05
C ALA A 63 -18.00 4.19 -11.56
N PHE A 64 -16.76 4.02 -12.01
CA PHE A 64 -16.40 4.02 -13.44
C PHE A 64 -15.53 2.82 -13.83
N ALA A 65 -15.53 2.51 -15.12
CA ALA A 65 -14.70 1.47 -15.74
C ALA A 65 -13.47 2.07 -16.44
N LEU A 66 -12.40 1.30 -16.62
CA LEU A 66 -11.14 1.82 -17.15
C LEU A 66 -11.16 2.11 -18.67
N ASP A 67 -12.19 1.65 -19.36
CA ASP A 67 -12.51 1.96 -20.76
C ASP A 67 -13.44 3.18 -20.92
N ASP A 68 -13.72 3.89 -19.83
CA ASP A 68 -14.59 5.06 -19.84
C ASP A 68 -14.02 6.19 -20.72
N GLU A 69 -14.81 6.67 -21.67
CA GLU A 69 -14.45 7.69 -22.66
C GLU A 69 -14.12 9.06 -22.05
N ARG A 70 -14.40 9.25 -20.75
CA ARG A 70 -14.06 10.47 -19.99
C ARG A 70 -12.67 10.44 -19.38
N LEU A 71 -11.99 9.29 -19.34
CA LEU A 71 -10.59 9.18 -18.88
C LEU A 71 -9.57 9.77 -19.86
N PRO A 72 -9.67 9.56 -21.20
CA PRO A 72 -8.73 10.10 -22.17
C PRO A 72 -8.39 11.59 -21.99
N PRO A 73 -9.36 12.53 -21.84
CA PRO A 73 -9.04 13.95 -21.60
C PRO A 73 -8.31 14.21 -20.28
N ILE A 74 -8.54 13.40 -19.24
CA ILE A 74 -7.85 13.52 -17.95
C ILE A 74 -6.40 13.08 -18.04
N PHE A 75 -6.13 12.00 -18.79
CA PHE A 75 -4.76 11.55 -19.07
C PHE A 75 -4.00 12.56 -19.93
N GLU A 76 -4.66 13.12 -20.95
CA GLU A 76 -4.10 14.18 -21.78
C GLU A 76 -3.72 15.41 -20.94
N LEU A 77 -4.62 15.88 -20.08
CA LEU A 77 -4.37 16.99 -19.17
C LEU A 77 -3.20 16.70 -18.20
N ALA A 78 -3.13 15.48 -17.67
CA ALA A 78 -2.04 15.09 -16.77
C ALA A 78 -0.67 15.15 -17.47
N VAL A 79 -0.60 14.72 -18.73
CA VAL A 79 0.61 14.85 -19.58
C VAL A 79 0.92 16.31 -19.86
N GLU A 80 -0.05 17.11 -20.31
CA GLU A 80 0.12 18.54 -20.59
C GLU A 80 0.68 19.30 -19.37
N ARG A 81 0.14 19.00 -18.18
CA ARG A 81 0.53 19.66 -16.92
C ARG A 81 1.75 19.02 -16.25
N GLY A 82 2.25 17.90 -16.77
CA GLY A 82 3.38 17.17 -16.21
C GLY A 82 3.14 16.62 -14.80
N VAL A 83 1.89 16.28 -14.46
CA VAL A 83 1.51 15.80 -13.13
C VAL A 83 1.16 14.30 -13.13
N PRO A 84 1.46 13.57 -12.04
CA PRO A 84 1.09 12.17 -11.91
C PRO A 84 -0.42 11.93 -11.73
N ILE A 85 -0.87 10.77 -12.22
CA ILE A 85 -2.14 10.15 -11.87
C ILE A 85 -1.86 9.04 -10.86
N LEU A 86 -2.48 9.10 -9.68
CA LEU A 86 -2.53 8.01 -8.72
C LEU A 86 -3.87 7.27 -8.89
N ILE A 87 -3.84 6.01 -9.32
CA ILE A 87 -5.03 5.21 -9.51
C ILE A 87 -5.14 4.09 -8.48
N HIS A 88 -6.34 3.86 -7.95
CA HIS A 88 -6.58 2.72 -7.07
C HIS A 88 -6.40 1.40 -7.83
N GLY A 89 -5.48 0.54 -7.38
CA GLY A 89 -5.25 -0.82 -7.89
C GLY A 89 -5.48 -1.90 -6.82
N GLY A 90 -6.26 -1.60 -5.78
CA GLY A 90 -6.50 -2.46 -4.63
C GLY A 90 -7.72 -3.37 -4.78
N ARG A 91 -8.01 -4.13 -3.72
CA ARG A 91 -9.10 -5.12 -3.66
C ARG A 91 -10.46 -4.56 -4.14
N GLY A 92 -11.24 -5.43 -4.76
CA GLY A 92 -12.63 -5.14 -5.14
C GLY A 92 -12.78 -4.46 -6.51
N LEU A 93 -11.71 -4.42 -7.31
CA LEU A 93 -11.79 -4.10 -8.74
C LEU A 93 -11.81 -5.41 -9.56
N PRO A 94 -12.44 -5.39 -10.75
CA PRO A 94 -12.19 -6.42 -11.77
C PRO A 94 -10.74 -6.31 -12.29
N PRO A 95 -10.29 -7.24 -13.15
CA PRO A 95 -9.07 -7.04 -13.92
C PRO A 95 -9.08 -5.69 -14.68
N ILE A 96 -8.01 -4.92 -14.56
CA ILE A 96 -7.89 -3.54 -15.10
C ILE A 96 -6.65 -3.34 -15.96
N ALA A 97 -5.73 -4.31 -16.01
CA ALA A 97 -4.40 -4.12 -16.59
C ALA A 97 -4.42 -3.83 -18.09
N GLU A 98 -5.34 -4.43 -18.83
CA GLU A 98 -5.43 -4.25 -20.28
C GLU A 98 -5.78 -2.80 -20.65
N HIS A 99 -6.86 -2.27 -20.06
CA HIS A 99 -7.30 -0.90 -20.29
C HIS A 99 -6.26 0.12 -19.80
N LEU A 100 -5.65 -0.12 -18.64
CA LEU A 100 -4.62 0.77 -18.13
C LEU A 100 -3.36 0.79 -19.01
N ALA A 101 -2.97 -0.36 -19.56
CA ALA A 101 -1.88 -0.44 -20.53
C ALA A 101 -2.20 0.25 -21.86
N LEU A 102 -3.47 0.24 -22.30
CA LEU A 102 -3.90 1.03 -23.46
C LEU A 102 -3.77 2.53 -23.21
N LEU A 103 -4.18 3.01 -22.03
CA LEU A 103 -4.05 4.43 -21.65
C LEU A 103 -2.58 4.85 -21.55
N VAL A 104 -1.73 4.07 -20.88
CA VAL A 104 -0.29 4.38 -20.76
C VAL A 104 0.39 4.42 -22.13
N ARG A 105 0.06 3.51 -23.06
CA ARG A 105 0.59 3.54 -24.42
C ARG A 105 0.07 4.70 -25.26
N ARG A 106 -1.19 5.08 -25.07
CA ARG A 106 -1.83 6.18 -25.80
C ARG A 106 -1.26 7.53 -25.39
N TYR A 107 -0.89 7.70 -24.12
CA TYR A 107 -0.44 8.96 -23.53
C TYR A 107 1.03 8.88 -23.14
N GLU A 108 1.91 9.00 -24.14
CA GLU A 108 3.36 9.01 -23.93
C GLU A 108 3.76 10.13 -22.95
N GLY A 109 4.60 9.79 -21.98
CA GLY A 109 5.03 10.71 -20.92
C GLY A 109 4.13 10.76 -19.69
N VAL A 110 2.98 10.06 -19.68
CA VAL A 110 2.13 9.98 -18.49
C VAL A 110 2.90 9.36 -17.31
N ARG A 111 2.75 9.97 -16.13
CA ARG A 111 3.23 9.40 -14.88
C ARG A 111 2.07 8.75 -14.15
N LEU A 112 2.13 7.45 -13.96
CA LEU A 112 1.05 6.66 -13.36
C LEU A 112 1.56 5.97 -12.09
N ILE A 113 0.88 6.17 -10.98
CA ILE A 113 1.12 5.44 -9.73
C ILE A 113 -0.08 4.51 -9.51
N ILE A 114 0.17 3.21 -9.42
CA ILE A 114 -0.81 2.18 -9.15
C ILE A 114 -0.78 1.87 -7.66
N ALA A 115 -1.88 2.17 -6.99
CA ALA A 115 -1.97 1.99 -5.55
C ALA A 115 -2.13 0.52 -5.15
N HIS A 116 -1.68 0.21 -3.93
CA HIS A 116 -1.82 -1.08 -3.26
C HIS A 116 -1.12 -2.22 -4.01
N ALA A 117 0.11 -2.01 -4.48
CA ALA A 117 0.86 -2.96 -5.29
C ALA A 117 0.14 -3.46 -6.57
N GLY A 118 -0.99 -2.85 -6.95
CA GLY A 118 -1.85 -3.38 -8.01
C GLY A 118 -2.52 -4.72 -7.68
N ILE A 119 -2.70 -5.08 -6.40
CA ILE A 119 -3.19 -6.41 -5.99
C ILE A 119 -4.51 -6.87 -6.63
N ALA A 120 -5.37 -5.96 -7.11
CA ALA A 120 -6.59 -6.37 -7.80
C ALA A 120 -6.32 -7.15 -9.10
N ASP A 121 -5.19 -6.87 -9.75
CA ASP A 121 -4.80 -7.46 -11.04
C ASP A 121 -3.27 -7.50 -11.17
N MET A 122 -2.58 -7.91 -10.10
CA MET A 122 -1.13 -7.73 -9.99
C MET A 122 -0.37 -8.42 -11.12
N ALA A 123 -0.73 -9.66 -11.46
CA ALA A 123 -0.11 -10.39 -12.55
C ALA A 123 -0.28 -9.68 -13.90
N GLY A 124 -1.48 -9.14 -14.18
CA GLY A 124 -1.75 -8.38 -15.39
C GLY A 124 -1.03 -7.03 -15.41
N LEU A 125 -1.11 -6.29 -14.31
CA LEU A 125 -0.55 -4.93 -14.19
C LEU A 125 0.97 -4.95 -14.23
N ALA A 126 1.60 -5.77 -13.39
CA ALA A 126 3.06 -5.89 -13.37
C ALA A 126 3.57 -6.50 -14.67
N GLY A 127 2.89 -7.51 -15.23
CA GLY A 127 3.29 -8.14 -16.50
C GLY A 127 3.18 -7.23 -17.73
N ARG A 128 2.30 -6.23 -17.72
CA ARG A 128 2.10 -5.29 -18.84
C ARG A 128 2.78 -3.94 -18.66
N LEU A 129 2.99 -3.51 -17.41
CA LEU A 129 3.47 -2.17 -17.07
C LEU A 129 4.84 -2.19 -16.36
N GLY A 130 5.29 -3.35 -15.90
CA GLY A 130 6.66 -3.56 -15.45
C GLY A 130 7.64 -3.25 -16.59
N GLY A 131 8.72 -2.53 -16.27
CA GLY A 131 9.71 -2.08 -17.25
C GLY A 131 9.30 -0.85 -18.07
N LEU A 132 8.11 -0.27 -17.86
CA LEU A 132 7.72 0.98 -18.52
C LEU A 132 8.14 2.20 -17.68
N PRO A 133 8.99 3.10 -18.19
CA PRO A 133 9.32 4.35 -17.51
C PRO A 133 8.07 5.19 -17.25
N GLY A 134 7.99 5.82 -16.08
CA GLY A 134 6.83 6.64 -15.70
C GLY A 134 5.67 5.86 -15.06
N VAL A 135 5.73 4.52 -15.03
CA VAL A 135 4.76 3.70 -14.28
C VAL A 135 5.38 3.24 -12.96
N TYR A 136 4.63 3.45 -11.87
CA TYR A 136 5.01 3.14 -10.51
C TYR A 136 3.93 2.32 -9.79
N PHE A 137 4.34 1.58 -8.76
CA PHE A 137 3.50 0.80 -7.87
C PHE A 137 3.80 1.20 -6.43
N ASP A 138 2.77 1.46 -5.63
CA ASP A 138 2.98 1.76 -4.22
C ASP A 138 3.02 0.52 -3.33
N THR A 139 3.62 0.65 -2.14
CA THR A 139 3.75 -0.45 -1.17
C THR A 139 2.58 -0.60 -0.21
N SER A 140 1.44 0.08 -0.44
CA SER A 140 0.34 0.15 0.53
C SER A 140 -0.56 -1.10 0.51
N VAL A 141 0.03 -2.21 0.92
CA VAL A 141 -0.58 -3.54 1.03
C VAL A 141 -0.29 -4.14 2.41
N TRP A 142 -1.12 -5.08 2.85
CA TRP A 142 -1.00 -5.70 4.18
C TRP A 142 -0.05 -6.90 4.24
N SER A 143 0.36 -7.44 3.09
CA SER A 143 1.11 -8.70 2.99
C SER A 143 2.51 -8.47 2.43
N ALA A 144 3.54 -8.92 3.17
CA ALA A 144 4.90 -8.96 2.65
C ALA A 144 5.06 -9.94 1.48
N VAL A 145 4.20 -10.97 1.39
CA VAL A 145 4.19 -11.93 0.28
C VAL A 145 3.75 -11.24 -1.02
N ASP A 146 2.75 -10.37 -0.97
CA ASP A 146 2.32 -9.60 -2.15
C ASP A 146 3.43 -8.63 -2.61
N LEU A 147 4.18 -8.04 -1.68
CA LEU A 147 5.34 -7.21 -2.01
C LEU A 147 6.47 -8.02 -2.64
N PHE A 148 6.77 -9.22 -2.12
CA PHE A 148 7.73 -10.11 -2.78
C PHE A 148 7.31 -10.45 -4.21
N ASP A 149 6.01 -10.69 -4.44
CA ASP A 149 5.46 -10.97 -5.76
C ASP A 149 5.58 -9.76 -6.71
N LEU A 150 5.32 -8.56 -6.21
CA LEU A 150 5.54 -7.31 -6.95
C LEU A 150 7.02 -7.14 -7.32
N TYR A 151 7.93 -7.27 -6.35
CA TYR A 151 9.36 -7.01 -6.51
C TYR A 151 10.06 -7.96 -7.50
N ARG A 152 9.50 -9.15 -7.72
CA ARG A 152 9.97 -10.07 -8.76
C ARG A 152 9.45 -9.76 -10.17
N GLN A 153 8.51 -8.83 -10.31
CA GLN A 153 7.85 -8.49 -11.58
C GLN A 153 8.19 -7.08 -12.08
N VAL A 154 8.50 -6.14 -11.18
CA VAL A 154 8.80 -4.74 -11.54
C VAL A 154 10.19 -4.32 -11.08
N ALA A 155 10.76 -3.32 -11.75
CA ALA A 155 12.04 -2.76 -11.34
C ALA A 155 11.90 -2.05 -9.98
N PRO A 156 12.91 -2.11 -9.09
CA PRO A 156 12.93 -1.36 -7.84
C PRO A 156 12.63 0.14 -8.01
N GLU A 157 13.08 0.72 -9.12
CA GLU A 157 12.86 2.12 -9.48
C GLU A 157 11.38 2.46 -9.78
N GLN A 158 10.55 1.45 -10.02
CA GLN A 158 9.10 1.61 -10.19
C GLN A 158 8.33 1.49 -8.86
N VAL A 159 9.01 1.30 -7.73
CA VAL A 159 8.34 1.15 -6.43
C VAL A 159 8.37 2.46 -5.65
N VAL A 160 7.24 2.85 -5.07
CA VAL A 160 7.13 3.99 -4.16
C VAL A 160 6.52 3.58 -2.83
N TYR A 161 7.02 4.11 -1.73
CA TYR A 161 6.45 3.85 -0.42
C TYR A 161 5.10 4.56 -0.25
N ALA A 162 4.10 3.83 0.24
CA ALA A 162 2.86 4.40 0.74
C ALA A 162 2.33 3.58 1.93
N SER A 163 1.68 4.28 2.87
CA SER A 163 1.08 3.65 4.04
C SER A 163 -0.41 3.36 3.90
N ASP A 164 -1.13 4.04 3.01
CA ASP A 164 -2.61 4.07 3.00
C ASP A 164 -3.19 4.48 4.37
N TYR A 165 -2.57 5.47 5.02
CA TYR A 165 -3.12 6.07 6.24
C TYR A 165 -4.53 6.61 5.96
N PRO A 166 -5.53 6.35 6.83
CA PRO A 166 -5.41 5.86 8.21
C PRO A 166 -5.45 4.33 8.38
N TYR A 167 -5.53 3.56 7.30
CA TYR A 167 -5.62 2.10 7.34
C TYR A 167 -4.26 1.46 7.66
N GLY A 168 -3.22 1.78 6.90
CA GLY A 168 -1.86 1.41 7.28
C GLY A 168 -1.25 2.47 8.18
N ARG A 169 -0.68 2.00 9.30
CA ARG A 169 -0.11 2.85 10.35
C ARG A 169 1.38 2.63 10.49
N GLN A 170 2.04 3.58 11.14
CA GLN A 170 3.42 3.42 11.58
C GLN A 170 3.47 2.70 12.94
N PRO A 171 4.53 1.93 13.21
CA PRO A 171 5.67 1.66 12.31
C PRO A 171 5.41 0.53 11.29
N ASN A 172 4.27 -0.18 11.39
CA ASN A 172 3.98 -1.39 10.61
C ASN A 172 4.17 -1.22 9.09
N SER A 173 3.56 -0.21 8.47
CA SER A 173 3.62 -0.04 7.01
C SER A 173 5.04 0.21 6.51
N LEU A 174 5.82 1.06 7.19
CA LEU A 174 7.22 1.31 6.83
C LEU A 174 8.09 0.08 7.07
N LEU A 175 7.90 -0.63 8.19
CA LEU A 175 8.60 -1.88 8.46
C LEU A 175 8.29 -2.93 7.40
N THR A 176 7.03 -3.07 6.98
CA THR A 176 6.63 -4.01 5.93
C THR A 176 7.35 -3.70 4.63
N ALA A 177 7.35 -2.44 4.18
CA ALA A 177 8.05 -2.02 2.96
C ALA A 177 9.56 -2.27 3.05
N VAL A 178 10.22 -1.77 4.11
CA VAL A 178 11.69 -1.86 4.23
C VAL A 178 12.18 -3.30 4.43
N ARG A 179 11.53 -4.08 5.30
CA ARG A 179 11.95 -5.47 5.55
C ARG A 179 11.72 -6.36 4.35
N SER A 180 10.59 -6.23 3.65
CA SER A 180 10.33 -7.00 2.44
C SER A 180 11.28 -6.61 1.31
N ALA A 181 11.56 -5.32 1.10
CA ALA A 181 12.53 -4.87 0.09
C ALA A 181 13.94 -5.41 0.38
N ARG A 182 14.41 -5.32 1.64
CA ARG A 182 15.71 -5.90 2.05
C ARG A 182 15.77 -7.40 1.84
N ALA A 183 14.74 -8.12 2.29
CA ALA A 183 14.66 -9.56 2.05
C ALA A 183 14.65 -9.85 0.54
N ALA A 184 14.02 -9.02 -0.28
CA ALA A 184 14.06 -9.14 -1.74
C ALA A 184 15.40 -8.78 -2.41
N GLY A 185 16.40 -8.33 -1.65
CA GLY A 185 17.70 -7.97 -2.19
C GLY A 185 17.74 -6.59 -2.81
N PHE A 186 16.88 -5.67 -2.36
CA PHE A 186 17.06 -4.25 -2.66
C PHE A 186 18.32 -3.77 -1.95
N ASP A 187 19.18 -3.08 -2.70
CA ASP A 187 20.33 -2.38 -2.13
C ASP A 187 19.89 -1.07 -1.45
N GLU A 188 20.83 -0.40 -0.79
CA GLU A 188 20.55 0.82 -0.06
C GLU A 188 20.02 1.96 -0.97
N PRO A 189 20.61 2.25 -2.15
CA PRO A 189 20.02 3.20 -3.10
C PRO A 189 18.59 2.86 -3.50
N GLN A 190 18.26 1.59 -3.75
CA GLN A 190 16.91 1.17 -4.12
C GLN A 190 15.91 1.33 -2.97
N ILE A 191 16.33 1.10 -1.73
CA ILE A 191 15.49 1.34 -0.55
C ILE A 191 15.24 2.84 -0.39
N LEU A 192 16.27 3.68 -0.51
CA LEU A 192 16.13 5.15 -0.45
C LEU A 192 15.22 5.68 -1.57
N GLY A 193 15.41 5.13 -2.79
CA GLY A 193 14.53 5.28 -3.94
C GLY A 193 13.07 5.06 -3.58
N MET A 194 12.78 3.86 -3.09
CA MET A 194 11.43 3.45 -2.70
C MET A 194 10.84 4.34 -1.60
N ILE A 195 11.56 4.59 -0.50
CA ILE A 195 11.00 5.27 0.68
C ILE A 195 10.80 6.79 0.49
N GLY A 196 11.38 7.40 -0.54
CA GLY A 196 11.17 8.83 -0.76
C GLY A 196 11.69 9.43 -2.07
N GLU A 197 12.83 8.98 -2.59
CA GLU A 197 13.43 9.68 -3.75
C GLU A 197 12.59 9.55 -5.03
N ASN A 198 11.98 8.40 -5.26
CA ASN A 198 11.09 8.17 -6.40
C ASN A 198 9.86 9.09 -6.31
N ALA A 199 9.21 9.16 -5.14
CA ALA A 199 8.08 10.06 -4.91
C ALA A 199 8.47 11.54 -5.09
N ARG A 200 9.65 11.94 -4.60
CA ARG A 200 10.20 13.29 -4.78
C ARG A 200 10.35 13.61 -6.27
N ARG A 201 10.99 12.73 -7.06
CA ARG A 201 11.18 12.91 -8.51
C ARG A 201 9.86 13.03 -9.26
N ILE A 202 8.88 12.21 -8.88
CA ILE A 202 7.55 12.24 -9.49
C ILE A 202 6.93 13.63 -9.34
N VAL A 203 6.93 14.18 -8.13
CA VAL A 203 6.28 15.46 -7.82
C VAL A 203 7.08 16.66 -8.33
N THR A 204 8.41 16.58 -8.37
CA THR A 204 9.26 17.67 -8.91
C THR A 204 9.32 17.69 -10.44
N GLY A 205 8.70 16.72 -11.12
CA GLY A 205 8.77 16.65 -12.58
C GLY A 205 10.10 16.12 -13.11
N GLU A 206 11.00 15.62 -12.25
CA GLU A 206 12.26 15.03 -12.69
C GLU A 206 12.03 13.76 -13.54
N PRO A 207 12.86 13.50 -14.57
CA PRO A 207 12.76 12.27 -15.35
C PRO A 207 12.85 11.01 -14.46
N PRO A 208 12.13 9.93 -14.83
CA PRO A 208 12.28 8.65 -14.14
C PRO A 208 13.73 8.16 -14.23
N PRO A 209 14.28 7.55 -13.15
CA PRO A 209 15.60 6.93 -13.24
C PRO A 209 15.58 5.75 -14.23
N PRO A 210 16.75 5.36 -14.78
CA PRO A 210 16.86 4.14 -15.59
C PRO A 210 16.39 2.93 -14.80
N LEU A 211 15.54 2.10 -15.41
CA LEU A 211 14.99 0.92 -14.76
C LEU A 211 16.02 -0.22 -14.74
N THR A 212 16.21 -0.82 -13.57
CA THR A 212 17.02 -2.03 -13.42
C THR A 212 16.17 -3.30 -13.58
N THR A 213 16.80 -4.46 -13.54
CA THR A 213 16.08 -5.73 -13.61
C THR A 213 15.30 -5.99 -12.32
N PRO A 214 14.06 -6.50 -12.39
CA PRO A 214 13.32 -6.98 -11.22
C PRO A 214 14.14 -7.99 -10.39
N LYS A 215 13.84 -8.09 -9.10
CA LYS A 215 14.59 -8.99 -8.21
C LYS A 215 14.25 -10.44 -8.49
N GLU A 216 15.26 -11.30 -8.64
CA GLU A 216 15.05 -12.72 -8.92
C GLU A 216 14.63 -13.49 -7.66
N MET A 217 13.38 -13.29 -7.21
CA MET A 217 12.77 -14.09 -6.15
C MET A 217 11.65 -14.97 -6.72
N LYS A 218 11.99 -16.22 -7.05
CA LYS A 218 11.02 -17.19 -7.59
C LYS A 218 10.34 -18.03 -6.51
N SER A 219 10.93 -18.10 -5.32
CA SER A 219 10.44 -18.90 -4.21
C SER A 219 10.75 -18.23 -2.88
N LEU A 220 9.86 -18.39 -1.91
CA LEU A 220 10.07 -17.97 -0.53
C LEU A 220 10.53 -19.17 0.30
N GLY A 221 11.83 -19.25 0.58
CA GLY A 221 12.40 -20.26 1.48
C GLY A 221 12.34 -19.79 2.94
N GLN A 222 11.73 -20.59 3.81
CA GLN A 222 11.62 -20.30 5.24
C GLN A 222 11.88 -21.55 6.09
N PRO A 223 12.49 -21.40 7.28
CA PRO A 223 12.50 -22.46 8.29
C PRO A 223 11.07 -22.93 8.61
N LEU A 224 10.89 -24.24 8.82
CA LEU A 224 9.57 -24.83 9.13
C LEU A 224 8.92 -24.20 10.37
N THR A 225 9.72 -23.84 11.37
CA THR A 225 9.25 -23.13 12.56
C THR A 225 8.55 -21.82 12.21
N PHE A 226 9.13 -21.02 11.30
CA PHE A 226 8.53 -19.75 10.86
C PHE A 226 7.34 -19.94 9.95
N ALA A 227 7.39 -20.92 9.04
CA ALA A 227 6.21 -21.27 8.23
C ALA A 227 4.99 -21.62 9.12
N ARG A 228 5.22 -22.37 10.22
CA ARG A 228 4.17 -22.71 11.19
C ARG A 228 3.65 -21.49 11.96
N ILE A 229 4.55 -20.61 12.42
CA ILE A 229 4.15 -19.38 13.09
C ILE A 229 3.26 -18.53 12.18
N HIS A 230 3.68 -18.29 10.93
CA HIS A 230 2.92 -17.52 9.94
C HIS A 230 1.54 -18.14 9.68
N GLN A 231 1.47 -19.48 9.54
CA GLN A 231 0.21 -20.20 9.38
C GLN A 231 -0.73 -19.98 10.57
N TYR A 232 -0.24 -20.13 11.81
CA TYR A 232 -1.06 -19.96 13.00
C TYR A 232 -1.53 -18.51 13.19
N ILE A 233 -0.69 -17.51 12.89
CA ILE A 233 -1.08 -16.10 12.91
C ILE A 233 -2.16 -15.85 11.85
N SER A 234 -1.98 -16.33 10.62
CA SER A 234 -2.95 -16.19 9.53
C SER A 234 -4.31 -16.83 9.87
N MET A 235 -4.32 -17.90 10.65
CA MET A 235 -5.55 -18.51 11.19
C MET A 235 -6.18 -17.69 12.32
N ALA A 236 -5.37 -17.03 13.15
CA ALA A 236 -5.84 -16.28 14.32
C ALA A 236 -6.43 -14.92 13.94
N VAL A 237 -5.86 -14.22 12.95
CA VAL A 237 -6.27 -12.85 12.59
C VAL A 237 -7.77 -12.76 12.23
N PRO A 238 -8.34 -13.59 11.33
CA PRO A 238 -9.77 -13.55 11.04
C PRO A 238 -10.64 -13.82 12.28
N GLN A 239 -10.19 -14.69 13.18
CA GLN A 239 -10.89 -14.99 14.42
C GLN A 239 -10.91 -13.80 15.39
N LEU A 240 -9.82 -13.05 15.49
CA LEU A 240 -9.75 -11.81 16.27
C LEU A 240 -10.73 -10.76 15.71
N TRP A 241 -10.77 -10.59 14.39
CA TRP A 241 -11.66 -9.66 13.72
C TRP A 241 -13.13 -10.02 13.93
N LEU A 242 -13.45 -11.32 13.88
CA LEU A 242 -14.79 -11.86 14.14
C LEU A 242 -15.08 -12.07 15.63
N ARG A 243 -14.15 -11.67 16.52
CA ARG A 243 -14.22 -11.84 17.98
C ARG A 243 -14.61 -13.26 18.42
N GLN A 244 -14.10 -14.27 17.73
CA GLN A 244 -14.31 -15.67 18.08
C GLN A 244 -13.59 -16.00 19.39
N ARG A 245 -14.20 -16.87 20.20
CA ARG A 245 -13.70 -17.20 21.56
C ARG A 245 -12.30 -17.83 21.56
N ASP A 246 -11.93 -18.56 20.50
CA ASP A 246 -10.66 -19.32 20.43
C ASP A 246 -9.52 -18.59 19.69
N ALA A 247 -9.70 -17.31 19.34
CA ALA A 247 -8.67 -16.53 18.65
C ALA A 247 -7.33 -16.50 19.42
N ILE A 248 -7.40 -16.49 20.76
CA ILE A 248 -6.23 -16.54 21.65
C ILE A 248 -5.57 -17.92 21.65
N GLY A 249 -6.35 -19.00 21.54
CA GLY A 249 -5.83 -20.36 21.42
C GLY A 249 -4.99 -20.53 20.15
N ALA A 250 -5.47 -20.01 19.02
CA ALA A 250 -4.73 -19.97 17.77
C ALA A 250 -3.41 -19.20 17.87
N LEU A 251 -3.39 -18.02 18.51
CA LEU A 251 -2.13 -17.30 18.81
C LEU A 251 -1.20 -18.08 19.74
N GLY A 252 -1.76 -18.87 20.67
CA GLY A 252 -0.98 -19.72 21.57
C GLY A 252 -0.18 -20.80 20.83
N LEU A 253 -0.68 -21.29 19.69
CA LEU A 253 0.05 -22.22 18.83
C LEU A 253 1.29 -21.54 18.20
N ALA A 254 1.16 -20.27 17.78
CA ALA A 254 2.29 -19.49 17.27
C ALA A 254 3.36 -19.24 18.36
N VAL A 255 2.94 -18.88 19.57
CA VAL A 255 3.84 -18.73 20.74
C VAL A 255 4.55 -20.05 21.09
N ASN A 256 3.88 -21.18 20.96
CA ASN A 256 4.52 -22.47 21.22
C ASN A 256 5.53 -22.83 20.11
N ALA A 257 5.21 -22.55 18.85
CA ALA A 257 6.13 -22.77 17.73
C ALA A 257 7.41 -21.91 17.86
N SER A 258 7.32 -20.67 18.36
CA SER A 258 8.50 -19.81 18.55
C SER A 258 9.51 -20.34 19.59
N ARG A 259 9.13 -21.32 20.43
CA ARG A 259 10.01 -21.93 21.44
C ARG A 259 10.87 -23.07 20.90
N GLU A 260 10.66 -23.49 19.65
CA GLU A 260 11.46 -24.56 19.07
C GLU A 260 12.92 -24.15 18.94
N ARG A 261 13.83 -25.11 19.16
CA ARG A 261 15.25 -24.89 18.88
C ARG A 261 15.42 -24.76 17.37
N ASN A 262 15.55 -23.52 16.94
CA ASN A 262 15.79 -23.13 15.56
C ASN A 262 17.13 -22.37 15.50
N GLY A 263 17.73 -22.25 14.32
CA GLY A 263 18.98 -21.49 14.13
C GLY A 263 18.83 -19.97 14.26
N TYR A 264 17.65 -19.48 14.66
CA TYR A 264 17.20 -18.09 14.61
C TYR A 264 16.66 -17.66 15.98
N LEU A 265 17.44 -17.92 17.03
CA LEU A 265 17.01 -17.72 18.43
C LEU A 265 16.52 -16.28 18.68
N GLU A 266 17.24 -15.30 18.16
CA GLU A 266 16.93 -13.88 18.37
C GLU A 266 15.59 -13.48 17.71
N GLU A 267 15.34 -13.88 16.47
CA GLU A 267 14.06 -13.62 15.81
C GLU A 267 12.91 -14.36 16.48
N ALA A 268 13.13 -15.61 16.89
CA ALA A 268 12.13 -16.42 17.57
C ALA A 268 11.73 -15.83 18.93
N GLU A 269 12.70 -15.34 19.71
CA GLU A 269 12.45 -14.65 20.99
C GLU A 269 11.66 -13.35 20.80
N ARG A 270 12.03 -12.54 19.80
CA ARG A 270 11.29 -11.30 19.47
C ARG A 270 9.86 -11.58 19.03
N ILE A 271 9.65 -12.59 18.17
CA ILE A 271 8.31 -13.04 17.76
C ILE A 271 7.51 -13.47 18.99
N GLN A 272 8.12 -14.25 19.88
CA GLN A 272 7.46 -14.70 21.11
C GLN A 272 7.01 -13.53 21.98
N GLU A 273 7.89 -12.56 22.22
CA GLU A 273 7.60 -11.37 23.01
C GLU A 273 6.41 -10.59 22.44
N LEU A 274 6.45 -10.29 21.13
CA LEU A 274 5.36 -9.59 20.44
C LEU A 274 4.01 -10.30 20.57
N LEU A 275 4.00 -11.63 20.38
CA LEU A 275 2.78 -12.43 20.44
C LEU A 275 2.23 -12.55 21.87
N VAL A 276 3.11 -12.73 22.87
CA VAL A 276 2.69 -12.78 24.29
C VAL A 276 2.13 -11.43 24.73
N SER A 277 2.78 -10.32 24.38
CA SER A 277 2.27 -8.97 24.65
C SER A 277 0.94 -8.71 23.95
N ALA A 278 0.78 -9.15 22.70
CA ALA A 278 -0.49 -9.03 21.99
C ALA A 278 -1.62 -9.82 22.65
N GLN A 279 -1.35 -11.03 23.14
CA GLN A 279 -2.33 -11.84 23.87
C GLN A 279 -2.77 -11.17 25.18
N ALA A 280 -1.83 -10.57 25.93
CA ALA A 280 -2.13 -9.83 27.14
C ALA A 280 -3.04 -8.62 26.85
N LEU A 281 -2.64 -7.77 25.90
CA LEU A 281 -3.41 -6.59 25.49
C LEU A 281 -4.81 -6.94 24.99
N TRP A 282 -4.95 -8.04 24.24
CA TRP A 282 -6.25 -8.47 23.74
C TRP A 282 -7.19 -8.94 24.87
N ARG A 283 -6.65 -9.67 25.86
CA ARG A 283 -7.42 -10.13 27.03
C ARG A 283 -7.83 -8.96 27.91
N GLU A 284 -6.86 -8.15 28.33
CA GLU A 284 -7.08 -6.99 29.17
C GLU A 284 -8.03 -5.99 28.50
N GLY A 285 -7.85 -5.71 27.21
CA GLY A 285 -8.74 -4.85 26.44
C GLY A 285 -10.19 -5.35 26.41
N GLY A 286 -10.42 -6.66 26.48
CA GLY A 286 -11.77 -7.23 26.60
C GLY A 286 -12.46 -6.93 27.93
N GLU A 287 -11.70 -6.63 28.97
CA GLU A 287 -12.18 -6.32 30.32
C GLU A 287 -12.32 -4.80 30.56
N VAL A 288 -11.78 -3.97 29.66
CA VAL A 288 -11.85 -2.51 29.76
C VAL A 288 -13.27 -1.99 29.52
N VAL A 289 -13.75 -1.19 30.47
CA VAL A 289 -15.09 -0.57 30.45
C VAL A 289 -15.19 0.56 29.42
N SER A 290 -14.12 1.35 29.26
CA SER A 290 -14.05 2.45 28.29
C SER A 290 -13.94 1.92 26.85
N ASP A 291 -14.84 2.37 25.98
CA ASP A 291 -14.86 1.94 24.58
C ASP A 291 -13.60 2.38 23.81
N ASP A 292 -13.08 3.58 24.09
CA ASP A 292 -11.90 4.12 23.41
C ASP A 292 -10.63 3.37 23.81
N GLU A 293 -10.45 3.13 25.11
CA GLU A 293 -9.30 2.37 25.64
C GLU A 293 -9.32 0.92 25.14
N ARG A 294 -10.51 0.30 25.09
CA ARG A 294 -10.69 -1.05 24.51
C ARG A 294 -10.30 -1.08 23.03
N ILE A 295 -10.76 -0.11 22.24
CA ILE A 295 -10.43 -0.02 20.80
C ILE A 295 -8.92 0.15 20.62
N GLU A 296 -8.27 0.98 21.44
CA GLU A 296 -6.84 1.20 21.34
C GLU A 296 -6.02 -0.03 21.74
N ALA A 297 -6.42 -0.75 22.81
CA ALA A 297 -5.80 -2.01 23.20
C ALA A 297 -5.92 -3.06 22.09
N MET A 298 -7.12 -3.23 21.50
CA MET A 298 -7.34 -4.17 20.39
C MET A 298 -6.51 -3.81 19.15
N ARG A 299 -6.42 -2.52 18.80
CA ARG A 299 -5.60 -2.06 17.68
C ARG A 299 -4.12 -2.31 17.91
N THR A 300 -3.63 -2.01 19.12
CA THR A 300 -2.23 -2.25 19.51
C THR A 300 -1.90 -3.73 19.45
N ALA A 301 -2.78 -4.61 19.96
CA ALA A 301 -2.60 -6.07 19.85
C ALA A 301 -2.48 -6.53 18.39
N ILE A 302 -3.35 -6.05 17.49
CA ILE A 302 -3.29 -6.36 16.06
C ILE A 302 -1.98 -5.84 15.43
N GLN A 303 -1.52 -4.64 15.82
CA GLN A 303 -0.25 -4.11 15.35
C GLN A 303 0.92 -5.01 15.73
N LEU A 304 0.99 -5.49 16.98
CA LEU A 304 2.06 -6.39 17.43
C LEU A 304 2.03 -7.73 16.68
N ILE A 305 0.83 -8.30 16.47
CA ILE A 305 0.66 -9.54 15.70
C ILE A 305 1.18 -9.36 14.27
N ASN A 306 0.84 -8.24 13.62
CA ASN A 306 1.31 -7.95 12.26
C ASN A 306 2.84 -7.78 12.19
N ILE A 307 3.47 -7.22 13.23
CA ILE A 307 4.94 -7.11 13.29
C ILE A 307 5.58 -8.49 13.48
N ALA A 308 5.02 -9.33 14.35
CA ALA A 308 5.48 -10.70 14.56
C ALA A 308 5.39 -11.51 13.25
N ASP A 309 4.29 -11.39 12.53
CA ASP A 309 4.10 -12.05 11.24
C ASP A 309 5.08 -11.53 10.19
N LEU A 310 5.30 -10.22 10.13
CA LEU A 310 6.29 -9.63 9.23
C LEU A 310 7.69 -10.17 9.50
N ILE A 311 8.12 -10.25 10.76
CA ILE A 311 9.44 -10.82 11.12
C ILE A 311 9.50 -12.28 10.65
N THR A 312 8.45 -13.05 10.91
CA THR A 312 8.32 -14.45 10.50
C THR A 312 8.48 -14.61 8.98
N VAL A 313 7.79 -13.79 8.20
CA VAL A 313 7.77 -13.89 6.73
C VAL A 313 9.07 -13.40 6.09
N THR A 314 9.78 -12.49 6.76
CA THR A 314 11.01 -11.85 6.24
C THR A 314 12.30 -12.48 6.76
N THR A 315 12.23 -13.41 7.71
CA THR A 315 13.40 -14.16 8.19
C THR A 315 13.61 -15.39 7.29
N ARG A 316 14.84 -15.57 6.79
CA ARG A 316 15.16 -16.57 5.76
C ARG A 316 16.10 -17.65 6.28
N ALA A 317 16.02 -18.80 5.62
CA ALA A 317 16.90 -19.95 5.81
C ALA A 317 18.29 -19.73 5.19
#